data_AF-A0A3N6BVC0-F1
#
_entry.id   AF-A0A3N6BVC0-F1
#
_cell.length_a   1.000
_cell.length_b   1.000
_cell.length_c   1.000
_cell.angle_alpha   90.00
_cell.angle_beta   90.00
_cell.angle_gamma   90.00
#
_symmetry.space_group_name_H-M   'P 1'
#
loop_
_entity.id
_entity.type
_entity.pdbx_description
1 polymer ?
#
loop_
_entity_poly.entity_id
_entity_poly.type
_entity_poly.pdbx_seq_one_letter_code
_entity_poly.pdbx_strand_id
1 'polypeptide(L)'
;MFATRDIKKDELIESSPIVISPESEWKYLEKTKLFYYCFYWGHDTAIALGYGSLFNHSYTPNAIYYNNEDKLTIDFYALTDIKAGEEITINYNGEADDQSELWFDVID
;
A
#
# COMPACT_ATOMS: atom_id res chain seq x y z
N MET A 1 -9.94 -2.95 2.98
CA MET A 1 -9.71 -4.41 3.24
C MET A 1 -9.88 -4.67 4.74
N PHE A 2 -10.45 -5.79 5.19
CA PHE A 2 -10.79 -5.99 6.61
C PHE A 2 -10.08 -7.20 7.25
N ALA A 3 -9.67 -7.07 8.51
CA ALA A 3 -9.06 -8.14 9.27
C ALA A 3 -10.10 -9.22 9.63
N THR A 4 -9.78 -10.50 9.40
CA THR A 4 -10.67 -11.64 9.75
C THR A 4 -10.38 -12.24 11.13
N ARG A 5 -9.28 -11.81 11.75
CA ARG A 5 -8.83 -12.20 13.09
C ARG A 5 -8.06 -11.04 13.71
N ASP A 6 -7.75 -11.16 14.99
CA ASP A 6 -6.78 -10.28 15.62
C ASP A 6 -5.39 -10.46 14.97
N ILE A 7 -4.73 -9.32 14.70
CA ILE A 7 -3.37 -9.21 14.14
C ILE A 7 -2.55 -8.40 15.13
N LYS A 8 -1.35 -8.87 15.45
CA LYS A 8 -0.46 -8.19 16.39
C LYS A 8 0.38 -7.13 15.71
N LYS A 9 0.75 -6.10 16.46
CA LYS A 9 1.76 -5.14 16.02
C LYS A 9 3.00 -5.87 15.50
N ASP A 10 3.56 -5.34 14.41
CA ASP A 10 4.73 -5.84 13.67
C ASP A 10 4.50 -7.21 12.96
N GLU A 11 3.28 -7.74 12.98
CA GLU A 11 2.93 -8.96 12.25
C GLU A 11 2.83 -8.69 10.75
N LEU A 12 3.41 -9.58 9.94
CA LEU A 12 3.24 -9.56 8.48
C LEU A 12 1.78 -9.88 8.14
N ILE A 13 1.11 -8.95 7.48
CA ILE A 13 -0.29 -9.05 7.05
C ILE A 13 -0.36 -9.73 5.69
N GLU A 14 0.43 -9.23 4.74
CA GLU A 14 0.35 -9.60 3.33
C GLU A 14 1.72 -9.39 2.68
N SER A 15 2.08 -10.27 1.75
CA SER A 15 3.26 -10.11 0.89
C SER A 15 2.78 -10.23 -0.55
N SER A 16 2.57 -9.09 -1.20
CA SER A 16 1.97 -9.04 -2.52
C SER A 16 3.05 -9.05 -3.61
N PRO A 17 3.08 -10.05 -4.51
CA PRO A 17 3.93 -10.03 -5.69
C PRO A 17 3.63 -8.81 -6.55
N ILE A 18 4.65 -8.27 -7.21
CA ILE A 18 4.50 -7.05 -8.01
C ILE A 18 4.69 -7.28 -9.49
N VAL A 19 4.08 -6.40 -10.29
CA VAL A 19 4.47 -6.13 -11.67
C VAL A 19 5.15 -4.78 -11.71
N ILE A 20 6.43 -4.75 -12.09
CA ILE A 20 7.20 -3.51 -12.24
C ILE A 20 6.93 -2.93 -13.63
N SER A 21 6.53 -1.65 -13.67
CA SER A 21 6.48 -0.82 -14.86
C SER A 21 7.66 0.15 -14.82
N PRO A 22 8.57 0.09 -15.80
CA PRO A 22 9.77 0.92 -15.81
C PRO A 22 9.42 2.40 -15.93
N GLU A 23 10.26 3.30 -15.40
CA GLU A 23 10.07 4.76 -15.41
C GLU A 23 9.60 5.30 -16.78
N SER A 24 10.16 4.75 -17.87
CA SER A 24 9.83 5.14 -19.26
C SER A 24 8.36 4.96 -19.65
N GLU A 25 7.61 4.12 -18.93
CA GLU A 25 6.20 3.82 -19.16
C GLU A 25 5.24 4.68 -18.34
N TRP A 26 5.75 5.47 -17.37
CA TRP A 26 4.94 6.32 -16.49
C TRP A 26 3.95 7.20 -17.25
N LYS A 27 4.40 7.83 -18.34
CA LYS A 27 3.61 8.68 -19.24
C LYS A 27 2.40 7.99 -19.89
N TYR A 28 2.35 6.65 -19.84
CA TYR A 28 1.21 5.86 -20.29
C TYR A 28 0.36 5.45 -19.09
N LEU A 29 1.00 5.01 -17.99
CA LEU A 29 0.33 4.55 -16.78
C LEU A 29 -0.53 5.64 -16.14
N GLU A 30 -0.03 6.88 -16.08
CA GLU A 30 -0.74 8.07 -15.57
C GLU A 30 -2.08 8.37 -16.28
N LYS A 31 -2.28 7.80 -17.47
CA LYS A 31 -3.51 7.97 -18.27
C LYS A 31 -4.52 6.86 -18.03
N THR A 32 -4.23 5.93 -17.12
CA THR A 32 -5.06 4.77 -16.83
C THR A 32 -5.60 4.81 -15.41
N LYS A 33 -6.62 4.00 -15.12
CA LYS A 33 -7.11 3.83 -13.76
C LYS A 33 -6.13 3.09 -12.84
N LEU A 34 -5.20 2.31 -13.40
CA LEU A 34 -4.19 1.59 -12.63
C LEU A 34 -3.23 2.52 -11.90
N PHE A 35 -3.05 3.74 -12.41
CA PHE A 35 -2.22 4.77 -11.79
C PHE A 35 -2.49 4.94 -10.28
N TYR A 36 -3.76 4.94 -9.88
CA TYR A 36 -4.19 5.18 -8.50
C TYR A 36 -3.94 3.99 -7.55
N TYR A 37 -3.39 2.89 -8.08
CA TYR A 37 -3.13 1.64 -7.35
C TYR A 37 -1.63 1.29 -7.32
N CYS A 38 -0.81 2.19 -7.85
CA CYS A 38 0.62 2.00 -8.01
C CYS A 38 1.40 2.42 -6.78
N PHE A 39 2.54 1.76 -6.59
CA PHE A 39 3.49 2.00 -5.53
C PHE A 39 4.83 2.46 -6.13
N TYR A 40 5.56 3.28 -5.37
CA TYR A 40 6.91 3.66 -5.71
C TYR A 40 7.87 2.47 -5.59
N TRP A 41 8.71 2.24 -6.61
CA TRP A 41 9.69 1.16 -6.62
C TRP A 41 11.05 1.66 -7.12
N GLY A 42 11.77 2.41 -6.27
CA GLY A 42 12.98 3.11 -6.72
C GLY A 42 12.62 4.08 -7.85
N HIS A 43 13.35 4.07 -8.97
CA HIS A 43 12.98 4.93 -10.10
C HIS A 43 11.77 4.43 -10.90
N ASP A 44 11.33 3.19 -10.66
CA ASP A 44 10.23 2.56 -11.35
C ASP A 44 8.93 2.65 -10.55
N THR A 45 7.86 2.12 -11.13
CA THR A 45 6.55 2.01 -10.50
C THR A 45 6.15 0.54 -10.41
N ALA A 46 5.48 0.14 -9.33
CA ALA A 46 5.01 -1.22 -9.15
C ALA A 46 3.49 -1.27 -8.94
N ILE A 47 2.84 -2.28 -9.50
CA ILE A 47 1.47 -2.65 -9.11
C ILE A 47 1.58 -3.85 -8.19
N ALA A 48 1.03 -3.74 -6.98
CA ALA A 48 0.84 -4.89 -6.12
C ALA A 48 -0.30 -5.74 -6.67
N LEU A 49 -0.04 -7.03 -6.88
CA LEU A 49 -1.09 -8.01 -7.15
C LEU A 49 -1.77 -8.34 -5.82
N GLY A 50 -1.88 -9.62 -5.44
CA GLY A 50 -2.34 -10.04 -4.11
C GLY A 50 -3.51 -9.20 -3.58
N TYR A 51 -3.38 -8.72 -2.35
CA TYR A 51 -4.31 -7.74 -1.75
C TYR A 51 -3.73 -6.32 -1.62
N GLY A 52 -2.45 -6.11 -1.93
CA GLY A 52 -1.73 -4.87 -1.63
C GLY A 52 -2.36 -3.61 -2.20
N SER A 53 -2.79 -3.64 -3.47
CA SER A 53 -3.47 -2.51 -4.11
C SER A 53 -4.93 -2.33 -3.66
N LEU A 54 -5.44 -3.11 -2.71
CA LEU A 54 -6.81 -3.02 -2.21
C LEU A 54 -6.91 -2.44 -0.79
N PHE A 55 -5.78 -2.18 -0.13
CA PHE A 55 -5.77 -1.44 1.13
C PHE A 55 -6.12 0.02 0.87
N ASN A 56 -7.06 0.56 1.64
CA ASN A 56 -7.47 1.95 1.51
C ASN A 56 -6.49 2.88 2.22
N HIS A 57 -6.59 4.16 1.88
CA HIS A 57 -5.82 5.21 2.52
C HIS A 57 -6.39 5.61 3.88
N SER A 58 -5.52 5.96 4.83
CA SER A 58 -5.82 6.85 5.96
C SER A 58 -4.56 7.62 6.35
N TYR A 59 -4.72 8.84 6.87
CA TYR A 59 -3.63 9.62 7.48
C TYR A 59 -3.23 9.14 8.87
N THR A 60 -4.04 8.28 9.48
CA THR A 60 -3.73 7.56 10.72
C THR A 60 -3.78 6.05 10.46
N PRO A 61 -2.89 5.51 9.60
CA PRO A 61 -2.97 4.13 9.17
C PRO A 61 -2.64 3.16 10.32
N ASN A 62 -3.20 1.96 10.26
CA ASN A 62 -2.85 0.86 11.16
C ASN A 62 -1.91 -0.17 10.52
N ALA A 63 -1.52 0.02 9.25
CA ALA A 63 -0.51 -0.78 8.56
C ALA A 63 0.49 0.10 7.78
N ILE A 64 1.69 -0.44 7.56
CA ILE A 64 2.77 0.12 6.74
C ILE A 64 3.23 -0.92 5.72
N TYR A 65 3.89 -0.48 4.65
CA TYR A 65 4.43 -1.37 3.65
C TYR A 65 5.89 -1.06 3.31
N TYR A 66 6.60 -2.08 2.85
CA TYR A 66 8.00 -1.99 2.44
C TYR A 66 8.24 -2.74 1.13
N ASN A 67 9.15 -2.20 0.33
CA ASN A 67 9.63 -2.88 -0.87
C ASN A 67 10.58 -4.01 -0.49
N ASN A 68 10.27 -5.22 -0.92
CA ASN A 68 11.13 -6.39 -0.75
C ASN A 68 11.78 -6.76 -2.08
N GLU A 69 12.95 -6.19 -2.33
CA GLU A 69 13.67 -6.35 -3.59
C GLU A 69 14.09 -7.80 -3.86
N ASP A 70 14.45 -8.54 -2.81
CA ASP A 70 14.89 -9.94 -2.93
C ASP A 70 13.78 -10.86 -3.43
N LYS A 71 12.52 -10.57 -3.05
CA LYS A 71 11.35 -11.39 -3.39
C LYS A 71 10.47 -10.80 -4.47
N LEU A 72 10.71 -9.55 -4.87
CA LEU A 72 9.83 -8.78 -5.76
C LEU A 72 8.40 -8.75 -5.22
N THR A 73 8.28 -8.32 -3.96
CA THR A 73 7.01 -8.14 -3.27
C THR A 73 6.94 -6.77 -2.61
N ILE A 74 5.72 -6.32 -2.35
CA ILE A 74 5.46 -5.28 -1.34
C ILE A 74 4.89 -5.99 -0.12
N ASP A 75 5.58 -5.85 1.00
CA ASP A 75 5.28 -6.53 2.25
C ASP A 75 4.60 -5.55 3.21
N PHE A 76 3.40 -5.91 3.68
CA PHE A 76 2.55 -5.10 4.54
C PHE A 76 2.60 -5.62 5.97
N TYR A 77 2.85 -4.74 6.93
CA TYR A 77 2.98 -5.05 8.35
C TYR A 77 2.04 -4.20 9.19
N ALA A 78 1.54 -4.77 10.29
CA ALA A 78 0.72 -4.03 11.23
C ALA A 78 1.56 -3.02 12.03
N LEU A 79 1.16 -1.74 12.04
CA LEU A 79 1.79 -0.69 12.87
C LEU A 79 1.30 -0.73 14.32
N THR A 80 0.09 -1.23 14.53
CA THR A 80 -0.57 -1.40 15.83
C THR A 80 -1.19 -2.79 15.93
N ASP A 81 -1.70 -3.16 17.11
CA ASP A 81 -2.64 -4.28 17.17
C ASP A 81 -3.90 -3.91 16.35
N ILE A 82 -4.39 -4.85 15.53
CA ILE A 82 -5.60 -4.69 14.70
C ILE A 82 -6.59 -5.78 15.11
N LYS A 83 -7.84 -5.41 15.38
CA LYS A 83 -8.89 -6.37 15.78
C LYS A 83 -9.60 -6.99 14.59
N ALA A 84 -10.12 -8.19 14.79
CA ALA A 84 -11.04 -8.80 13.82
C ALA A 84 -12.20 -7.83 13.51
N GLY A 85 -12.44 -7.60 12.22
CA GLY A 85 -13.46 -6.67 11.72
C GLY A 85 -13.00 -5.23 11.53
N GLU A 86 -11.79 -4.85 11.97
CA GLU A 86 -11.23 -3.52 11.67
C GLU A 86 -10.75 -3.44 10.21
N GLU A 87 -10.92 -2.27 9.61
CA GLU A 87 -10.34 -1.99 8.30
C GLU A 87 -8.82 -1.83 8.43
N ILE A 88 -8.09 -2.45 7.51
CA ILE A 88 -6.64 -2.29 7.37
C ILE A 88 -6.41 -1.17 6.36
N THR A 89 -5.74 -0.10 6.80
CA THR A 89 -5.44 1.08 6.00
C THR A 89 -3.95 1.37 6.00
N ILE A 90 -3.48 1.97 4.91
CA ILE A 90 -2.09 2.38 4.69
C ILE A 90 -2.06 3.88 4.39
N ASN A 91 -0.88 4.51 4.49
CA ASN A 91 -0.69 5.85 3.96
C ASN A 91 -0.23 5.77 2.49
N TYR A 92 -0.96 6.42 1.57
CA TYR A 92 -0.61 6.40 0.14
C TYR A 92 0.63 7.25 -0.16
N ASN A 93 1.02 8.14 0.75
CA ASN A 93 2.28 8.89 0.69
C ASN A 93 3.51 8.02 1.03
N GLY A 94 3.31 6.77 1.46
CA GLY A 94 4.37 5.83 1.81
C GLY A 94 4.73 5.87 3.29
N GLU A 95 5.15 7.03 3.78
CA GLU A 95 5.44 7.20 5.21
C GLU A 95 4.15 7.28 6.04
N ALA A 96 4.12 6.60 7.18
CA ALA A 96 2.91 6.48 7.99
C ALA A 96 2.42 7.84 8.54
N ASP A 97 3.33 8.78 8.81
CA ASP A 97 3.04 10.09 9.38
C ASP A 97 2.93 11.23 8.34
N ASP A 98 3.09 10.95 7.04
CA ASP A 98 3.01 11.97 6.00
C ASP A 98 1.56 12.45 5.76
N GLN A 99 1.34 13.75 6.00
CA GLN A 99 0.04 14.43 5.90
C GLN A 99 -0.13 15.24 4.60
N SER A 100 0.71 15.00 3.59
CA SER A 100 0.62 15.68 2.30
C SER A 100 -0.72 15.38 1.62
N GLU A 101 -1.33 16.42 1.05
CA GLU A 101 -2.63 16.31 0.39
C GLU A 101 -2.59 15.37 -0.82
N LEU A 102 -3.59 14.50 -0.93
CA LEU A 102 -3.79 13.62 -2.06
C LEU A 102 -4.66 14.25 -3.16
N TRP A 103 -4.76 13.58 -4.30
CA TRP A 103 -5.59 14.00 -5.44
C TRP A 103 -7.11 13.83 -5.22
N PHE A 104 -7.53 13.52 -3.99
CA PHE A 104 -8.92 13.34 -3.57
C PHE A 104 -9.10 13.73 -2.10
N ASP A 105 -10.32 14.11 -1.74
CA ASP A 105 -10.69 14.38 -0.36
C ASP A 105 -10.79 13.06 0.42
N VAL A 106 -10.02 12.97 1.52
CA VAL A 106 -10.08 11.82 2.42
C VAL A 106 -11.28 12.00 3.34
N ILE A 107 -12.15 10.99 3.38
CA ILE A 107 -13.28 10.92 4.29
C ILE A 107 -12.86 9.94 5.39
N ASP A 108 -12.31 10.47 6.49
CA ASP A 108 -12.04 9.70 7.72
C ASP A 108 -13.28 9.67 8.64
#